data_AF-A0A016UE45-F1
#
_entry.id   AF-A0A016UE45-F1
#
_cell.length_a   1.000
_cell.length_b   1.000
_cell.length_c   1.000
_cell.angle_alpha   90.00
_cell.angle_beta   90.00
_cell.angle_gamma   90.00
#
_symmetry.space_group_name_H-M   'P 1'
#
loop_
_entity.id
_entity.type
_entity.pdbx_description
1 polymer ?
#
loop_
_entity_poly.entity_id
_entity_poly.type
_entity_poly.pdbx_seq_one_letter_code
_entity_poly.pdbx_strand_id
1 'polypeptide(L)' 'MLPASEVKKLVKSSLERVAIGKEPKEVQGAKDFYKYMFTHHPDLRRYFKGAESFTAEDVQKSERSVARSDY' A
#
# COMPACT_ATOMS: atom_id res chain seq x y z
N MET A 1 -23.51 -2.42 -15.42
CA MET A 1 -22.49 -1.54 -14.80
C MET A 1 -23.06 -1.08 -13.47
N LEU A 2 -22.31 -1.19 -12.37
CA LEU A 2 -22.77 -0.70 -11.08
C LEU A 2 -22.82 0.83 -11.09
N PRO A 3 -23.84 1.46 -10.45
CA PRO A 3 -23.89 2.91 -10.30
C PRO A 3 -22.76 3.39 -9.36
N ALA A 4 -22.26 4.61 -9.60
CA ALA A 4 -21.12 5.17 -8.86
C ALA A 4 -21.33 5.18 -7.33
N SER A 5 -22.58 5.34 -6.87
CA SER A 5 -22.95 5.30 -5.45
C SER A 5 -22.76 3.91 -4.83
N GLU A 6 -23.01 2.85 -5.59
CA GLU A 6 -22.88 1.47 -5.14
C GLU A 6 -21.43 1.01 -5.19
N VAL A 7 -20.69 1.40 -6.23
CA VAL A 7 -19.23 1.22 -6.28
C VAL A 7 -18.57 1.87 -5.07
N LYS A 8 -18.96 3.11 -4.73
CA LYS A 8 -18.41 3.81 -3.55
C LYS A 8 -18.68 3.07 -2.24
N LYS A 9 -19.88 2.47 -2.09
CA LYS A 9 -20.22 1.67 -0.89
C LYS A 9 -19.35 0.42 -0.80
N LEU A 10 -19.26 -0.35 -1.88
CA LEU A 10 -18.49 -1.60 -1.91
C LEU A 10 -17.00 -1.36 -1.68
N VAL A 11 -16.43 -0.33 -2.30
CA VAL A 11 -15.03 0.05 -2.10
C VAL A 11 -14.78 0.45 -0.64
N LYS A 12 -15.64 1.27 -0.05
CA LYS A 12 -15.53 1.63 1.38
C LYS A 12 -15.56 0.40 2.28
N SER A 13 -16.52 -0.51 2.08
CA SER A 13 -16.61 -1.73 2.88
C SER A 13 -15.40 -2.66 2.71
N SER A 14 -14.77 -2.68 1.54
CA SER A 14 -13.52 -3.45 1.35
C SER A 14 -12.34 -2.84 2.09
N LEU A 15 -12.26 -1.51 2.17
CA LEU A 15 -11.18 -0.78 2.83
C LEU A 15 -11.28 -0.81 4.36
N GLU A 16 -12.47 -1.06 4.93
CA GLU A 16 -12.63 -1.28 6.38
C GLU A 16 -11.78 -2.46 6.90
N ARG A 17 -11.43 -3.42 6.04
CA ARG A 17 -10.56 -4.55 6.40
C ARG A 17 -9.08 -4.19 6.46
N VAL A 18 -8.69 -3.06 5.85
CA VAL A 18 -7.32 -2.56 5.81
C VAL A 18 -7.33 -1.17 6.44
N ALA A 19 -7.32 -1.17 7.77
CA ALA A 19 -7.31 0.07 8.55
C ALA A 19 -6.07 0.90 8.18
N ILE A 20 -6.30 2.20 7.94
CA ILE A 20 -5.27 3.17 7.60
C ILE A 20 -5.05 4.04 8.82
N GLY A 21 -3.83 4.02 9.34
CA GLY A 21 -3.43 4.87 10.44
C GLY A 21 -1.98 4.64 10.84
N LYS A 22 -1.65 5.07 12.05
CA LYS A 22 -0.27 5.09 12.57
C LYS A 22 0.01 3.92 13.51
N GLU A 23 -0.97 3.04 13.74
CA GLU A 23 -0.73 1.87 14.57
C GLU A 23 0.16 0.84 13.86
N PRO A 24 0.96 0.05 14.61
CA PRO A 24 1.84 -0.96 14.03
C PRO A 24 1.14 -1.96 13.10
N LYS A 25 -0.13 -2.29 13.38
CA LYS A 25 -0.95 -3.20 12.56
C LYS A 25 -1.35 -2.58 11.22
N GLU A 26 -1.67 -1.29 11.22
CA GLU A 26 -2.07 -0.54 10.02
C GLU A 26 -0.87 -0.30 9.11
N VAL A 27 0.27 0.04 9.72
CA VAL A 27 1.55 0.15 9.04
C VAL A 27 1.95 -1.19 8.41
N GLN A 28 1.71 -2.32 9.07
CA GLN A 28 1.99 -3.64 8.51
C GLN A 28 1.11 -3.92 7.29
N GLY A 29 -0.17 -3.57 7.32
CA GLY A 29 -1.07 -3.70 6.15
C GLY A 29 -0.59 -2.91 4.94
N ALA A 30 -0.11 -1.69 5.15
CA ALA A 30 0.50 -0.89 4.07
C ALA A 30 1.80 -1.51 3.55
N LYS A 31 2.66 -2.03 4.45
CA LYS A 31 3.91 -2.73 4.07
C LYS A 31 3.62 -3.99 3.26
N ASP A 32 2.61 -4.77 3.64
CA ASP A 32 2.21 -5.99 2.94
C ASP A 32 1.70 -5.69 1.52
N PHE A 33 0.97 -4.58 1.34
CA PHE A 33 0.57 -4.11 0.01
C PHE A 33 1.76 -3.81 -0.89
N TYR A 34 2.71 -2.99 -0.41
CA TYR A 34 3.91 -2.67 -1.18
C TYR A 34 4.80 -3.90 -1.41
N LYS A 35 4.87 -4.81 -0.44
CA LYS A 35 5.58 -6.08 -0.59
C LYS A 35 4.98 -6.92 -1.72
N TYR A 36 3.66 -7.11 -1.72
CA TYR A 36 2.96 -7.84 -2.78
C TYR A 36 3.18 -7.20 -4.16
N MET A 37 3.06 -5.87 -4.23
CA MET A 37 3.26 -5.08 -5.45
C MET A 37 4.69 -5.20 -5.98
N PHE A 38 5.71 -5.06 -5.12
CA PHE A 38 7.12 -5.12 -5.54
C PHE A 38 7.55 -6.54 -5.92
N THR A 39 6.93 -7.57 -5.35
CA THR A 39 7.18 -8.97 -5.71
C THR A 39 6.53 -9.34 -7.05
N HIS A 40 5.28 -8.95 -7.30
CA HIS A 40 4.54 -9.39 -8.49
C HIS A 40 4.63 -8.42 -9.68
N HIS A 41 4.90 -7.14 -9.42
CA HIS A 41 5.00 -6.09 -10.44
C HIS A 41 6.33 -5.33 -10.31
N PRO A 42 7.46 -6.00 -10.61
CA PRO A 42 8.79 -5.43 -10.45
C PRO A 42 9.02 -4.18 -11.30
N ASP A 43 8.31 -4.03 -12.42
CA ASP A 43 8.41 -2.89 -13.32
C ASP A 43 7.94 -1.59 -12.68
N LEU A 44 7.06 -1.66 -11.67
CA LEU A 44 6.53 -0.48 -11.00
C LEU A 44 7.57 0.16 -10.07
N ARG A 45 8.63 -0.59 -9.69
CA ARG A 45 9.72 -0.09 -8.83
C ARG A 45 10.44 1.11 -9.44
N ARG A 46 10.51 1.19 -10.77
CA ARG A 46 11.12 2.32 -11.51
C ARG A 46 10.48 3.69 -11.20
N TYR A 47 9.24 3.71 -10.73
CA TYR A 47 8.54 4.95 -10.38
C TYR A 47 8.80 5.40 -8.93
N PHE A 48 9.40 4.55 -8.10
CA PHE A 48 9.73 4.85 -6.72
C PHE A 48 11.18 5.32 -6.62
N LYS A 49 11.40 6.63 -6.82
CA LYS A 49 12.73 7.24 -6.69
C LYS A 49 13.38 6.88 -5.36
N GLY A 50 14.57 6.26 -5.43
CA GLY A 50 15.32 5.80 -4.26
C GLY A 50 14.89 4.43 -3.70
N ALA A 51 13.88 3.80 -4.28
CA ALA A 51 13.46 2.41 -4.02
C ALA A 51 13.38 1.57 -5.30
N GLU A 52 14.06 2.01 -6.36
CA GLU A 52 14.05 1.38 -7.69
C GLU A 52 14.59 -0.06 -7.66
N SER A 53 15.50 -0.36 -6.73
CA SER A 53 16.04 -1.69 -6.48
C SER A 53 15.51 -2.34 -5.20
N PHE A 54 14.50 -1.77 -4.54
CA PHE A 54 14.01 -2.33 -3.28
C PHE A 54 13.40 -3.71 -3.51
N THR A 55 13.79 -4.62 -2.62
CA THR A 55 13.19 -5.94 -2.51
C THR A 55 12.03 -5.91 -1.51
N ALA A 56 11.23 -6.98 -1.51
CA ALA A 56 10.17 -7.21 -0.53
C ALA A 56 10.65 -7.05 0.93
N GLU A 57 11.92 -7.38 1.20
CA GLU A 57 12.53 -7.26 2.53
C GLU A 57 12.91 -5.82 2.87
N ASP A 58 13.38 -5.06 1.88
CA ASP A 58 13.70 -3.64 2.05
C ASP A 58 12.43 -2.81 2.32
N VAL A 59 11.31 -3.16 1.68
CA VAL A 59 9.99 -2.55 1.94
C VAL A 59 9.53 -2.82 3.38
N GLN A 60 9.78 -4.02 3.91
CA GLN A 60 9.41 -4.41 5.27
C GLN A 60 10.23 -3.65 6.33
N LYS A 61 11.54 -3.46 6.08
CA LYS A 61 12.47 -2.74 6.97
C LYS A 61 12.41 -1.22 6.80
N SER A 62 11.92 -0.73 5.66
CA SER A 62 11.79 0.69 5.37
C SER A 62 10.74 1.38 6.25
N GLU A 63 11.17 2.37 7.03
CA GLU A 63 10.30 3.34 7.71
C GLU A 63 9.68 4.36 6.73
N ARG A 64 10.25 4.48 5.52
CA ARG A 64 9.81 5.43 4.48
C ARG A 64 8.38 5.15 3.98
N SER A 65 7.88 3.93 4.16
CA SER A 65 6.54 3.46 3.81
C SER A 65 5.44 4.14 4.65
N VAL A 66 5.80 4.67 5.84
CA VAL A 66 4.87 5.32 6.78
C VAL A 66 4.69 6.81 6.46
N ALA A 67 5.70 7.44 5.85
CA ALA A 67 5.77 8.90 5.72
C ALA A 67 5.00 9.49 4.52
N ARG A 68 4.32 8.67 3.69
CA ARG A 68 3.63 9.15 2.48
C ARG A 68 2.14 9.46 2.69
N SER A 69 1.67 9.41 3.94
CA SER A 69 0.29 9.75 4.35
C SER A 69 0.13 11.22 4.79
N ASP A 70 1.14 12.07 4.60
CA ASP A 70 1.11 13.49 4.96
C ASP A 70 0.97 14.43 3.74
N TYR A 71 0.25 14.01 2.70
CA TYR A 71 -0.20 14.90 1.61
C TYR A 71 -1.63 14.60 1.18
#